data_AF-A0A8T4EC11-F1
#
_entry.id   AF-A0A8T4EC11-F1
#
_cell.length_a   1.000
_cell.length_b   1.000
_cell.length_c   1.000
_cell.angle_alpha   90.00
_cell.angle_beta   90.00
_cell.angle_gamma   90.00
#
_symmetry.space_group_name_H-M   'P 1'
#
loop_
_entity.id
_entity.type
_entity.pdbx_description
1 polymer ?
#
loop_
_entity_poly.entity_id
_entity_poly.type
_entity_poly.pdbx_seq_one_letter_code
_entity_poly.pdbx_strand_id
1 'polypeptide(L)'
;MIKLTDLGTRVIVALMITIVYGVWLRDLFIIILGLVGFLYLALWYRIFRGSAKLVKEIKVEPSVLDIRAVAGKESSEMIKIESPSGRRYELSFDQERLHSEPNNISKGMNDVELVYTPVLGGVKKLREFKLKTADRYGLIELVDVIPFEATLTSVPRVYPLAAYALRTLGEMSQIGEETITRYIVGSGIEYADSREYTPGDPLRRLDWKAWAKTGKPMVKQYLAEEGRGVCVLFDNLADNPVSLDELNHTFLSLVLSLVEREENTEIRLIGDDGVISYDLDRFNTLLVATQIALQGQIRDFMEYYALLDPVAGKTEFTENILSKDINPTSSGVESDNNIIVTSLTGNPSKLLRIIEDLNQPTSLLVP
;
A
#
# COMPACT_ATOMS: atom_id res chain seq x y z
N MET A 1 7.94 -1.75 35.93
CA MET A 1 7.02 -1.12 36.91
C MET A 1 6.05 -2.17 37.45
N ILE A 2 5.90 -2.28 38.77
CA ILE A 2 4.89 -3.15 39.38
C ILE A 2 3.64 -2.29 39.62
N LYS A 3 2.50 -2.71 39.07
CA LYS A 3 1.20 -2.06 39.26
C LYS A 3 0.26 -3.02 39.96
N LEU A 4 -0.59 -2.46 40.83
CA LEU A 4 -1.70 -3.21 41.42
C LEU A 4 -2.87 -3.14 40.44
N THR A 5 -3.50 -4.28 40.16
CA THR A 5 -4.69 -4.30 39.30
C THR A 5 -5.93 -3.83 40.07
N ASP A 6 -7.03 -3.54 39.38
CA ASP A 6 -8.32 -3.22 40.01
C ASP A 6 -8.83 -4.35 40.92
N LEU A 7 -8.50 -5.60 40.60
CA LEU A 7 -8.80 -6.73 41.47
C LEU A 7 -7.92 -6.70 42.73
N GLY A 8 -6.61 -6.42 42.55
CA GLY A 8 -5.67 -6.29 43.65
C GLY A 8 -6.06 -5.19 44.65
N THR A 9 -6.50 -4.02 44.16
CA THR A 9 -6.96 -2.93 45.03
C THR A 9 -8.19 -3.34 45.84
N ARG A 10 -9.19 -3.97 45.20
CA ARG A 10 -10.40 -4.47 45.89
C ARG A 10 -10.08 -5.51 46.96
N VAL A 11 -9.13 -6.42 46.69
CA VAL A 11 -8.71 -7.43 47.67
C VAL A 11 -8.00 -6.79 48.86
N ILE A 12 -7.14 -5.79 48.66
CA ILE A 12 -6.50 -5.06 49.76
C ILE A 12 -7.56 -4.33 50.61
N VAL A 13 -8.54 -3.68 49.98
CA VAL A 13 -9.63 -3.00 50.69
C VAL A 13 -10.45 -4.01 51.49
N ALA A 14 -10.80 -5.16 50.91
CA ALA A 14 -11.54 -6.22 51.59
C ALA A 14 -10.76 -6.76 52.81
N LEU A 15 -9.45 -7.00 52.66
CA LEU A 15 -8.59 -7.43 53.76
C LEU A 15 -8.53 -6.40 54.89
N MET A 16 -8.44 -5.10 54.54
CA MET A 16 -8.46 -4.02 55.54
C MET A 16 -9.80 -3.99 56.30
N ILE A 17 -10.91 -4.10 55.58
CA ILE A 17 -12.26 -4.14 56.18
C ILE A 17 -12.40 -5.35 57.11
N THR A 18 -11.91 -6.54 56.71
CA THR A 18 -11.95 -7.73 57.58
C THR A 18 -11.17 -7.53 58.88
N ILE A 19 -10.01 -6.87 58.84
CA ILE A 19 -9.25 -6.57 60.06
C ILE A 19 -10.02 -5.61 60.98
N VAL A 20 -10.58 -4.52 60.41
CA VAL A 20 -11.37 -3.54 61.18
C VAL A 20 -12.59 -4.19 61.83
N TYR A 21 -13.29 -5.03 61.07
CA TYR A 21 -14.45 -5.76 61.56
C TYR A 21 -14.09 -6.76 62.67
N GLY A 22 -12.97 -7.49 62.52
CA GLY A 22 -12.45 -8.38 63.55
C GLY A 22 -12.10 -7.65 64.84
N VAL A 23 -11.50 -6.46 64.75
CA VAL A 23 -11.20 -5.60 65.92
C VAL A 23 -12.49 -5.13 66.60
N TRP A 24 -13.50 -4.73 65.82
CA TRP A 24 -14.80 -4.29 66.35
C TRP A 24 -15.53 -5.40 67.11
N LEU A 25 -15.52 -6.62 66.58
CA LEU A 25 -16.09 -7.80 67.23
C LEU A 25 -15.23 -8.38 68.36
N ARG A 26 -13.97 -7.92 68.49
CA ARG A 26 -12.94 -8.52 69.35
C ARG A 26 -12.70 -10.01 69.06
N ASP A 27 -12.88 -10.41 67.80
CA ASP A 27 -12.63 -11.77 67.35
C ASP A 27 -11.21 -11.90 66.80
N LEU A 28 -10.36 -12.63 67.52
CA LEU A 28 -8.97 -12.85 67.17
C LEU A 28 -8.83 -13.61 65.85
N PHE A 29 -9.77 -14.51 65.53
CA PHE A 29 -9.69 -15.38 64.35
C PHE A 29 -9.81 -14.57 63.05
N ILE A 30 -10.75 -13.62 63.02
CA ILE A 30 -10.97 -12.73 61.87
C ILE A 30 -9.75 -11.83 61.65
N ILE A 31 -9.14 -11.32 62.73
CA ILE A 31 -7.93 -10.49 62.65
C ILE A 31 -6.76 -11.30 62.07
N ILE A 32 -6.56 -12.54 62.54
CA ILE A 32 -5.50 -13.43 62.04
C ILE A 32 -5.71 -13.72 60.54
N LEU A 33 -6.94 -13.98 60.10
CA LEU A 33 -7.25 -14.24 58.70
C LEU A 33 -6.85 -13.06 57.80
N GLY A 34 -7.20 -11.83 58.21
CA GLY A 34 -6.82 -10.62 57.49
C GLY A 34 -5.29 -10.43 57.43
N LEU A 35 -4.59 -10.66 58.54
CA LEU A 35 -3.12 -10.57 58.60
C LEU A 35 -2.44 -11.63 57.73
N VAL A 36 -2.95 -12.87 57.69
CA VAL A 36 -2.45 -13.93 56.80
C VAL A 36 -2.63 -13.54 55.33
N GLY A 37 -3.76 -12.91 54.98
CA GLY A 37 -3.99 -12.38 53.63
C GLY A 37 -2.98 -11.30 53.24
N PHE A 38 -2.68 -10.37 54.14
CA PHE A 38 -1.64 -9.36 53.91
C PHE A 38 -0.24 -9.98 53.82
N LEU A 39 0.08 -10.96 54.67
CA LEU A 39 1.35 -11.68 54.61
C LEU A 39 1.52 -12.40 53.25
N TYR A 40 0.44 -13.02 52.76
CA TYR A 40 0.41 -13.66 51.44
C TYR A 40 0.69 -12.68 50.30
N LEU A 41 0.01 -11.52 50.29
CA LEU A 41 0.25 -10.46 49.31
C LEU A 41 1.69 -9.91 49.39
N ALA A 42 2.22 -9.73 50.60
CA ALA A 42 3.59 -9.25 50.80
C ALA A 42 4.64 -10.26 50.30
N LEU A 43 4.40 -11.55 50.52
CA LEU A 43 5.26 -12.63 50.01
C LEU A 43 5.25 -12.65 48.48
N TRP A 44 4.07 -12.56 47.87
CA TRP A 44 3.92 -12.49 46.42
C TRP A 44 4.57 -11.25 45.81
N TYR A 45 4.41 -10.08 46.43
CA TYR A 45 5.08 -8.85 46.02
C TYR A 45 6.61 -9.02 46.02
N ARG A 46 7.17 -9.69 47.05
CA ARG A 46 8.61 -9.96 47.13
C ARG A 46 9.09 -10.89 46.01
N ILE A 47 8.33 -11.94 45.68
CA ILE A 47 8.64 -12.85 44.57
C ILE A 47 8.60 -12.06 43.24
N PHE A 48 7.57 -11.23 43.04
CA PHE A 48 7.44 -10.38 41.85
C PHE A 48 8.60 -9.41 41.67
N ARG A 49 9.07 -8.80 42.76
CA ARG A 49 10.23 -7.91 42.73
C ARG A 49 11.52 -8.65 42.36
N GLY A 50 11.64 -9.92 42.72
CA GLY A 50 12.74 -10.78 42.27
C GLY A 50 12.69 -11.05 40.77
N SER A 51 11.51 -11.35 40.23
CA SER A 51 11.31 -11.57 38.79
C SER A 51 11.59 -10.32 37.96
N ALA A 52 11.27 -9.12 38.46
CA ALA A 52 11.62 -7.85 37.81
C ALA A 52 13.13 -7.70 37.54
N LYS A 53 14.00 -8.33 38.35
CA LYS A 53 15.45 -8.32 38.10
C LYS A 53 15.83 -9.24 36.95
N LEU A 54 15.18 -10.40 36.84
CA LEU A 54 15.43 -11.40 35.79
C LEU A 54 14.97 -10.94 34.41
N VAL A 55 14.00 -10.02 34.34
CA VAL A 55 13.56 -9.42 33.06
C VAL A 55 14.68 -8.65 32.38
N LYS A 56 15.58 -8.03 33.14
CA LYS A 56 16.74 -7.31 32.59
C LYS A 56 17.79 -8.22 31.94
N GLU A 57 17.70 -9.52 32.19
CA GLU A 57 18.59 -10.53 31.61
C GLU A 57 17.99 -11.19 30.35
N ILE A 58 16.78 -10.80 29.94
CA ILE A 58 16.17 -11.28 28.69
C ILE A 58 16.98 -10.76 27.51
N LYS A 59 17.40 -11.67 26.65
CA LYS A 59 18.13 -11.36 25.42
C LYS A 59 17.22 -11.55 24.22
N VAL A 60 17.31 -10.63 23.27
CA VAL A 60 16.57 -10.65 22.01
C VAL A 60 17.57 -10.68 20.86
N GLU A 61 17.44 -11.66 19.98
CA GLU A 61 18.24 -11.81 18.78
C GLU A 61 17.33 -11.84 17.53
N PRO A 62 17.60 -11.05 16.48
CA PRO A 62 18.65 -10.03 16.39
C PRO A 62 18.33 -8.79 17.26
N SER A 63 19.37 -8.06 17.67
CA SER A 63 19.23 -6.85 18.49
C SER A 63 18.77 -5.63 17.68
N VAL A 64 19.02 -5.66 16.37
CA VAL A 64 18.58 -4.67 15.38
C VAL A 64 17.80 -5.41 14.31
N LEU A 65 16.58 -4.95 14.02
CA LEU A 65 15.71 -5.55 13.01
C LEU A 65 15.25 -4.48 12.01
N ASP A 66 15.21 -4.80 10.72
CA ASP A 66 14.62 -3.97 9.67
C ASP A 66 13.48 -4.75 9.02
N ILE A 67 12.24 -4.42 9.38
CA ILE A 67 11.05 -5.05 8.80
C ILE A 67 10.58 -4.16 7.65
N ARG A 68 10.50 -4.73 6.45
CA ARG A 68 10.03 -4.03 5.25
C ARG A 68 8.70 -4.60 4.79
N ALA A 69 7.71 -3.74 4.65
CA ALA A 69 6.35 -4.13 4.30
C ALA A 69 5.74 -3.19 3.26
N VAL A 70 4.86 -3.72 2.42
CA VAL A 70 4.02 -2.90 1.54
C VAL A 70 2.76 -2.52 2.31
N ALA A 71 2.32 -1.27 2.22
CA ALA A 71 1.07 -0.81 2.82
C ALA A 71 -0.09 -1.76 2.45
N GLY A 72 -0.88 -2.17 3.44
CA GLY A 72 -1.99 -3.12 3.28
C GLY A 72 -1.59 -4.60 3.19
N LYS A 73 -0.29 -4.94 3.15
CA LYS A 73 0.18 -6.34 3.18
C LYS A 73 0.87 -6.66 4.50
N GLU A 74 0.68 -7.89 4.97
CA GLU A 74 1.35 -8.41 6.16
C GLU A 74 2.80 -8.76 5.82
N SER A 75 3.71 -8.39 6.72
CA SER A 75 5.11 -8.80 6.69
C SER A 75 5.45 -9.40 8.04
N SER A 76 6.20 -10.49 8.03
CA SER A 76 6.62 -11.14 9.25
C SER A 76 8.14 -11.37 9.30
N GLU A 77 8.69 -11.21 10.50
CA GLU A 77 10.11 -11.43 10.77
C GLU A 77 10.29 -12.23 12.05
N MET A 78 11.24 -13.17 12.03
CA MET A 78 11.48 -14.06 13.15
C MET A 78 12.47 -13.46 14.14
N ILE A 79 12.09 -13.40 15.41
CA ILE A 79 12.97 -13.03 16.52
C ILE A 79 13.09 -14.18 17.51
N LYS A 80 14.26 -14.28 18.14
CA LYS A 80 14.55 -15.23 19.21
C LYS A 80 14.63 -14.49 20.53
N ILE A 81 13.85 -14.94 21.51
CA ILE A 81 13.81 -14.37 22.84
C ILE A 81 14.25 -15.43 23.85
N GLU A 82 15.40 -15.21 24.48
CA GLU A 82 15.90 -16.02 25.58
C GLU A 82 15.38 -15.46 26.91
N SER A 83 14.51 -16.21 27.57
CA SER A 83 13.95 -15.85 28.87
C SER A 83 14.57 -16.69 29.99
N PRO A 84 15.30 -16.09 30.94
CA PRO A 84 15.89 -16.81 32.07
C PRO A 84 14.85 -17.21 33.12
N SER A 85 13.65 -16.62 33.06
CA SER A 85 12.63 -16.78 34.09
C SER A 85 11.65 -17.91 33.80
N GLY A 86 11.17 -18.59 34.84
CA GLY A 86 10.10 -19.59 34.76
C GLY A 86 8.70 -19.05 34.47
N ARG A 87 8.55 -17.75 34.23
CA ARG A 87 7.24 -17.08 34.08
C ARG A 87 6.83 -16.96 32.62
N ARG A 88 5.52 -16.84 32.41
CA ARG A 88 4.95 -16.44 31.12
C ARG A 88 4.86 -14.92 31.06
N TYR A 89 5.46 -14.32 30.04
CA TYR A 89 5.27 -12.91 29.72
C TYR A 89 4.48 -12.77 28.45
N GLU A 90 3.55 -11.83 28.44
CA GLU A 90 2.83 -11.37 27.27
C GLU A 90 3.58 -10.19 26.65
N LEU A 91 3.81 -10.25 25.34
CA LEU A 91 4.44 -9.19 24.56
C LEU A 91 3.39 -8.13 24.21
N SER A 92 3.79 -6.86 24.26
CA SER A 92 2.92 -5.74 23.90
C SER A 92 3.76 -4.65 23.24
N PHE A 93 3.32 -4.22 22.07
CA PHE A 93 3.99 -3.20 21.26
C PHE A 93 3.18 -1.90 21.27
N ASP A 94 3.87 -0.77 21.23
CA ASP A 94 3.23 0.56 21.16
C ASP A 94 2.81 0.95 19.74
N GLN A 95 3.25 0.17 18.73
CA GLN A 95 2.91 0.41 17.32
C GLN A 95 1.59 -0.27 16.97
N GLU A 96 0.69 0.48 16.33
CA GLU A 96 -0.55 -0.08 15.80
C GLU A 96 -0.28 -1.15 14.74
N ARG A 97 -1.05 -2.24 14.79
CA ARG A 97 -0.95 -3.37 13.85
C ARG A 97 0.43 -4.01 13.78
N LEU A 98 1.16 -3.96 14.90
CA LEU A 98 2.33 -4.80 15.17
C LEU A 98 1.97 -5.74 16.32
N HIS A 99 2.02 -7.04 16.05
CA HIS A 99 1.77 -8.07 17.06
C HIS A 99 2.78 -9.21 16.93
N SER A 100 2.80 -10.09 17.93
CA SER A 100 3.69 -11.24 17.96
C SER A 100 2.93 -12.56 18.05
N GLU A 101 3.43 -13.56 17.34
CA GLU A 101 2.90 -14.92 17.32
C GLU A 101 4.05 -15.92 17.63
N PRO A 102 4.04 -16.62 18.78
CA PRO A 102 3.08 -16.51 19.88
C PRO A 102 3.23 -15.21 20.69
N ASN A 103 2.11 -14.69 21.22
CA ASN A 103 2.12 -13.49 22.05
C ASN A 103 2.69 -13.70 23.46
N ASN A 104 2.99 -14.95 23.82
CA ASN A 104 3.49 -15.32 25.14
C ASN A 104 4.83 -16.04 25.05
N ILE A 105 5.81 -15.58 25.83
CA ILE A 105 7.11 -16.21 25.98
C ILE A 105 7.20 -16.99 27.29
N SER A 106 7.88 -18.14 27.26
CA SER A 106 8.10 -19.01 28.41
C SER A 106 9.59 -19.15 28.73
N LYS A 107 9.98 -20.00 29.68
CA LYS A 107 11.38 -20.19 30.06
C LYS A 107 12.19 -20.82 28.92
N GLY A 108 13.38 -20.29 28.68
CA GLY A 108 14.30 -20.79 27.66
C GLY A 108 14.24 -19.99 26.37
N MET A 109 14.63 -20.62 25.27
CA MET A 109 14.59 -20.01 23.94
C MET A 109 13.18 -20.09 23.37
N ASN A 110 12.62 -18.95 22.96
CA ASN A 110 11.34 -18.89 22.27
C ASN A 110 11.57 -18.24 20.90
N ASP A 111 11.11 -18.91 19.86
CA ASP A 111 11.00 -18.33 18.52
C ASP A 111 9.67 -17.59 18.46
N VAL A 112 9.70 -16.31 18.11
CA VAL A 112 8.54 -15.43 18.05
C VAL A 112 8.51 -14.75 16.69
N GLU A 113 7.39 -14.83 16.00
CA GLU A 113 7.15 -14.15 14.74
C GLU A 113 6.56 -12.77 15.04
N LEU A 114 7.24 -11.70 14.59
CA LEU A 114 6.70 -10.35 14.62
C LEU A 114 5.94 -10.09 13.33
N VAL A 115 4.64 -9.83 13.42
CA VAL A 115 3.76 -9.55 12.27
C VAL A 115 3.43 -8.07 12.24
N TYR A 116 3.75 -7.40 11.13
CA TYR A 116 3.51 -5.98 10.91
C TYR A 116 2.64 -5.74 9.68
N THR A 117 1.54 -5.00 9.87
CA THR A 117 0.60 -4.66 8.80
C THR A 117 0.42 -3.14 8.67
N PRO A 118 1.29 -2.45 7.90
CA PRO A 118 1.21 -1.00 7.74
C PRO A 118 -0.03 -0.56 6.99
N VAL A 119 -0.58 0.60 7.35
CA VAL A 119 -1.71 1.22 6.65
C VAL A 119 -1.25 2.17 5.55
N LEU A 120 -0.15 2.90 5.81
CA LEU A 120 0.41 3.93 4.95
C LEU A 120 1.93 3.73 4.83
N GLY A 121 2.51 4.20 3.72
CA GLY A 121 3.96 4.30 3.58
C GLY A 121 4.60 5.24 4.61
N GLY A 122 5.82 4.92 5.01
CA GLY A 122 6.60 5.69 5.98
C GLY A 122 7.60 4.85 6.76
N VAL A 123 8.44 5.53 7.55
CA VAL A 123 9.45 4.87 8.39
C VAL A 123 9.10 5.10 9.85
N LYS A 124 8.92 4.01 10.61
CA LYS A 124 8.71 4.07 12.07
C LYS A 124 9.84 3.35 12.79
N LYS A 125 10.34 3.98 13.85
CA LYS A 125 11.37 3.38 14.71
C LYS A 125 10.74 2.88 16.00
N LEU A 126 10.84 1.58 16.22
CA LEU A 126 10.56 0.94 17.50
C LEU A 126 11.88 0.87 18.28
N ARG A 127 11.87 1.37 19.52
CA ARG A 127 13.06 1.34 20.41
C ARG A 127 12.89 0.41 21.60
N GLU A 128 11.66 -0.01 21.84
CA GLU A 128 11.31 -0.82 22.99
C GLU A 128 10.00 -1.56 22.76
N PHE A 129 9.81 -2.66 23.48
CA PHE A 129 8.51 -3.31 23.64
C PHE A 129 8.25 -3.61 25.11
N LYS A 130 6.97 -3.73 25.45
CA LYS A 130 6.50 -3.95 26.83
C LYS A 130 6.30 -5.44 27.06
N LEU A 131 6.80 -5.93 28.19
CA LEU A 131 6.48 -7.24 28.72
C LEU A 131 5.48 -7.10 29.86
N LYS A 132 4.35 -7.79 29.75
CA LYS A 132 3.35 -7.87 30.81
C LYS A 132 3.38 -9.27 31.42
N THR A 133 3.39 -9.36 32.74
CA THR A 133 3.15 -10.63 33.43
C THR A 133 2.30 -10.38 34.65
N ALA A 134 1.33 -11.25 34.87
CA ALA A 134 0.40 -11.16 35.98
C ALA A 134 0.59 -12.35 36.93
N ASP A 135 0.17 -12.17 38.18
CA ASP A 135 0.01 -13.26 39.14
C ASP A 135 -0.98 -14.30 38.59
N ARG A 136 -0.90 -15.56 39.04
CA ARG A 136 -1.93 -16.59 38.84
C ARG A 136 -3.36 -16.08 39.11
N TYR A 137 -3.51 -15.16 40.06
CA TYR A 137 -4.79 -14.54 40.42
C TYR A 137 -5.02 -13.15 39.80
N GLY A 138 -4.08 -12.62 39.00
CA GLY A 138 -4.19 -11.32 38.36
C GLY A 138 -4.21 -10.12 39.31
N LEU A 139 -3.78 -10.29 40.57
CA LEU A 139 -3.80 -9.24 41.59
C LEU A 139 -2.69 -8.18 41.40
N ILE A 140 -1.56 -8.64 40.87
CA ILE A 140 -0.36 -7.83 40.65
C ILE A 140 0.04 -8.01 39.19
N GLU A 141 0.24 -6.89 38.49
CA GLU A 141 0.76 -6.86 37.14
C GLU A 141 2.16 -6.24 37.16
N LEU A 142 3.08 -6.90 36.47
CA LEU A 142 4.42 -6.38 36.23
C LEU A 142 4.51 -6.03 34.75
N VAL A 143 4.70 -4.75 34.49
CA VAL A 143 4.96 -4.22 33.14
C VAL A 143 6.41 -3.80 33.10
N ASP A 144 7.24 -4.50 32.36
CA ASP A 144 8.62 -4.10 32.10
C ASP A 144 8.81 -3.67 30.65
N VAL A 145 9.90 -2.95 30.40
CA VAL A 145 10.23 -2.44 29.07
C VAL A 145 11.58 -2.99 28.69
N ILE A 146 11.64 -3.65 27.52
CA ILE A 146 12.88 -4.16 26.96
C ILE A 146 13.32 -3.25 25.82
N PRO A 147 14.57 -2.73 25.83
CA PRO A 147 15.11 -1.99 24.70
C PRO A 147 15.29 -2.95 23.51
N PHE A 148 14.78 -2.54 22.35
CA PHE A 148 14.80 -3.30 21.11
C PHE A 148 14.72 -2.33 19.94
N GLU A 149 15.77 -2.28 19.12
CA GLU A 149 15.81 -1.37 17.98
C GLU A 149 15.27 -2.07 16.73
N ALA A 150 14.07 -1.70 16.30
CA ALA A 150 13.52 -2.13 15.02
C ALA A 150 13.12 -0.94 14.16
N THR A 151 13.49 -0.98 12.89
CA THR A 151 13.01 -0.05 11.88
C THR A 151 11.91 -0.74 11.10
N LEU A 152 10.72 -0.14 11.09
CA LEU A 152 9.57 -0.59 10.33
C LEU A 152 9.45 0.32 9.11
N THR A 153 9.88 -0.17 7.96
CA THR A 153 9.85 0.56 6.69
C THR A 153 8.64 0.11 5.90
N SER A 154 7.62 0.96 5.81
CA SER A 154 6.46 0.72 4.96
C SER A 154 6.57 1.48 3.64
N VAL A 155 6.31 0.77 2.55
CA VAL A 155 6.32 1.30 1.19
C VAL A 155 4.87 1.49 0.72
N PRO A 156 4.53 2.59 0.02
CA PRO A 156 3.20 2.77 -0.58
C PRO A 156 2.80 1.62 -1.52
N ARG A 157 1.49 1.35 -1.64
CA ARG A 157 0.94 0.29 -2.51
C ARG A 157 1.26 0.51 -3.96
N VAL A 158 1.28 1.77 -4.40
CA VAL A 158 1.56 2.13 -5.79
C VAL A 158 2.99 1.84 -6.23
N TYR A 159 3.97 1.76 -5.31
CA TYR A 159 5.40 1.64 -5.66
C TYR A 159 5.77 0.32 -6.35
N PRO A 160 5.44 -0.88 -5.80
CA PRO A 160 5.71 -2.13 -6.51
C PRO A 160 5.07 -2.17 -7.91
N LEU A 161 3.90 -1.55 -8.05
CA LEU A 161 3.15 -1.51 -9.30
C LEU A 161 3.77 -0.53 -10.31
N ALA A 162 4.21 0.64 -9.86
CA ALA A 162 4.94 1.60 -10.69
C ALA A 162 6.30 1.05 -11.13
N ALA A 163 7.00 0.31 -10.26
CA ALA A 163 8.23 -0.39 -10.62
C ALA A 163 7.98 -1.42 -11.74
N TYR A 164 6.86 -2.13 -11.65
CA TYR A 164 6.44 -3.05 -12.70
C TYR A 164 6.06 -2.31 -13.99
N ALA A 165 5.29 -1.23 -13.92
CA ALA A 165 4.94 -0.40 -15.08
C ALA A 165 6.18 0.16 -15.81
N LEU A 166 7.19 0.63 -15.07
CA LEU A 166 8.46 1.07 -15.65
C LEU A 166 9.22 -0.06 -16.36
N ARG A 167 9.19 -1.27 -15.80
CA ARG A 167 9.77 -2.44 -16.46
C ARG A 167 9.04 -2.72 -17.77
N THR A 168 7.71 -2.70 -17.76
CA THR A 168 6.88 -2.88 -18.96
C THR A 168 7.18 -1.81 -20.01
N LEU A 169 7.34 -0.55 -19.62
CA LEU A 169 7.77 0.53 -20.52
C LEU A 169 9.16 0.28 -21.11
N GLY A 170 10.11 -0.21 -20.30
CA GLY A 170 11.44 -0.58 -20.78
C GLY A 170 11.41 -1.73 -21.80
N GLU A 171 10.52 -2.71 -21.59
CA GLU A 171 10.29 -3.81 -22.53
C GLU A 171 9.67 -3.30 -23.84
N MET A 172 8.68 -2.40 -23.77
CA MET A 172 8.08 -1.76 -24.95
C MET A 172 9.07 -0.91 -25.74
N SER A 173 9.95 -0.18 -25.08
CA SER A 173 10.95 0.68 -25.74
C SER A 173 12.01 -0.11 -26.51
N GLN A 174 12.26 -1.38 -26.16
CA GLN A 174 13.17 -2.25 -26.90
C GLN A 174 12.52 -2.81 -28.18
N ILE A 175 11.19 -2.84 -28.23
CA ILE A 175 10.42 -3.19 -29.41
C ILE A 175 10.36 -1.93 -30.28
N GLY A 176 11.48 -1.61 -30.95
CA GLY A 176 11.61 -0.70 -32.09
C GLY A 176 10.83 0.62 -32.06
N GLU A 177 11.55 1.73 -32.14
CA GLU A 177 11.07 3.08 -32.48
C GLU A 177 10.50 3.18 -33.91
N GLU A 178 9.86 2.13 -34.43
CA GLU A 178 9.06 2.19 -35.65
C GLU A 178 7.71 2.81 -35.30
N THR A 179 7.75 4.13 -35.12
CA THR A 179 6.68 5.01 -35.58
C THR A 179 5.28 4.51 -35.23
N ILE A 180 4.89 4.65 -33.96
CA ILE A 180 3.46 4.76 -33.63
C ILE A 180 3.01 6.15 -34.12
N THR A 181 3.11 6.40 -35.43
CA THR A 181 2.28 7.43 -36.05
C THR A 181 0.87 6.93 -35.87
N ARG A 182 0.13 7.75 -35.13
CA ARG A 182 -1.29 7.80 -34.75
C ARG A 182 -2.35 7.18 -35.67
N TYR A 183 -2.00 6.51 -36.76
CA TYR A 183 -2.93 5.92 -37.69
C TYR A 183 -2.43 4.55 -38.12
N ILE A 184 -3.00 3.50 -37.52
CA ILE A 184 -2.89 2.15 -38.05
C ILE A 184 -3.60 2.17 -39.41
N VAL A 185 -2.87 1.97 -40.50
CA VAL A 185 -3.47 1.85 -41.84
C VAL A 185 -4.22 0.51 -41.92
N GLY A 186 -5.50 0.54 -42.26
CA GLY A 186 -6.34 -0.66 -42.24
C GLY A 186 -7.56 -0.59 -43.17
N SER A 187 -8.60 -1.37 -42.82
CA SER A 187 -9.78 -1.57 -43.66
C SER A 187 -10.93 -0.58 -43.41
N GLY A 188 -10.69 0.52 -42.70
CA GLY A 188 -11.75 1.49 -42.39
C GLY A 188 -12.15 2.34 -43.58
N ILE A 189 -13.01 3.32 -43.29
CA ILE A 189 -13.72 4.11 -44.30
C ILE A 189 -13.04 5.46 -44.55
N GLU A 190 -12.32 5.98 -43.55
CA GLU A 190 -11.66 7.28 -43.62
C GLU A 190 -10.33 7.20 -44.39
N TYR A 191 -10.10 8.16 -45.27
CA TYR A 191 -8.89 8.24 -46.07
C TYR A 191 -7.70 8.65 -45.18
N ALA A 192 -6.64 7.83 -45.16
CA ALA A 192 -5.41 8.13 -44.43
C ALA A 192 -4.39 8.83 -45.32
N ASP A 193 -3.88 8.12 -46.33
CA ASP A 193 -2.88 8.62 -47.28
C ASP A 193 -2.92 7.80 -48.59
N SER A 194 -2.03 8.11 -49.55
CA SER A 194 -1.83 7.33 -50.77
C SER A 194 -0.38 6.88 -50.88
N ARG A 195 -0.15 5.58 -51.11
CA ARG A 195 1.19 5.02 -51.35
C ARG A 195 1.37 4.46 -52.75
N GLU A 196 2.61 4.20 -53.17
CA GLU A 196 2.89 3.53 -54.45
C GLU A 196 2.33 2.09 -54.46
N TYR A 197 1.76 1.70 -55.59
CA TYR A 197 1.16 0.38 -55.80
C TYR A 197 2.22 -0.72 -55.76
N THR A 198 1.93 -1.79 -55.03
CA THR A 198 2.74 -3.02 -55.00
C THR A 198 1.93 -4.18 -55.58
N PRO A 199 2.55 -5.10 -56.34
CA PRO A 199 1.85 -6.29 -56.84
C PRO A 199 1.20 -7.08 -55.70
N GLY A 200 -0.13 -7.23 -55.75
CA GLY A 200 -0.93 -7.83 -54.68
C GLY A 200 -1.97 -6.87 -54.11
N ASP A 201 -1.83 -5.57 -54.35
CA ASP A 201 -2.81 -4.58 -53.92
C ASP A 201 -4.12 -4.67 -54.71
N PRO A 202 -5.28 -4.48 -54.06
CA PRO A 202 -6.57 -4.52 -54.74
C PRO A 202 -6.72 -3.31 -55.68
N LEU A 203 -6.92 -3.57 -56.97
CA LEU A 203 -7.13 -2.54 -58.00
C LEU A 203 -8.30 -1.59 -57.70
N ARG A 204 -9.27 -2.02 -56.89
CA ARG A 204 -10.38 -1.19 -56.42
C ARG A 204 -9.93 -0.01 -55.53
N ARG A 205 -8.75 -0.10 -54.91
CA ARG A 205 -8.17 0.97 -54.06
C ARG A 205 -7.20 1.89 -54.82
N LEU A 206 -7.08 1.78 -56.14
CA LEU A 206 -6.24 2.69 -56.93
C LEU A 206 -6.71 4.15 -56.76
N ASP A 207 -5.77 5.03 -56.43
CA ASP A 207 -5.98 6.47 -56.48
C ASP A 207 -5.64 7.00 -57.88
N TRP A 208 -6.66 7.03 -58.74
CA TRP A 208 -6.53 7.56 -60.10
C TRP A 208 -6.10 9.02 -60.15
N LYS A 209 -6.46 9.83 -59.14
CA LYS A 209 -6.14 11.26 -59.10
C LYS A 209 -4.69 11.47 -58.69
N ALA A 210 -4.20 10.71 -57.71
CA ALA A 210 -2.80 10.73 -57.33
C ALA A 210 -1.92 10.18 -58.46
N TRP A 211 -2.34 9.07 -59.09
CA TRP A 211 -1.62 8.50 -60.24
C TRP A 211 -1.50 9.49 -61.40
N ALA A 212 -2.57 10.20 -61.75
CA ALA A 212 -2.52 11.22 -62.80
C ALA A 212 -1.55 12.38 -62.50
N LYS A 213 -1.29 12.67 -61.21
CA LYS A 213 -0.36 13.72 -60.79
C LYS A 213 1.09 13.25 -60.67
N THR A 214 1.31 12.04 -60.16
CA THR A 214 2.65 11.52 -59.86
C THR A 214 3.25 10.72 -61.03
N GLY A 215 2.42 10.31 -62.00
CA GLY A 215 2.82 9.44 -63.12
C GLY A 215 3.08 7.99 -62.72
N LYS A 216 2.88 7.64 -61.44
CA LYS A 216 3.11 6.30 -60.87
C LYS A 216 1.82 5.75 -60.29
N PRO A 217 1.55 4.44 -60.38
CA PRO A 217 0.32 3.85 -59.82
C PRO A 217 0.32 4.02 -58.29
N MET A 218 -0.74 4.65 -57.77
CA MET A 218 -0.91 4.94 -56.34
C MET A 218 -2.14 4.20 -55.79
N VAL A 219 -2.10 3.77 -54.54
CA VAL A 219 -3.18 3.07 -53.83
C VAL A 219 -3.58 3.87 -52.60
N LYS A 220 -4.89 4.09 -52.44
CA LYS A 220 -5.47 4.71 -51.24
C LYS A 220 -5.29 3.80 -50.04
N GLN A 221 -4.70 4.33 -49.00
CA GLN A 221 -4.67 3.79 -47.66
C GLN A 221 -5.81 4.42 -46.86
N TYR A 222 -6.52 3.58 -46.12
CA TYR A 222 -7.59 4.01 -45.24
C TYR A 222 -7.12 3.82 -43.79
N LEU A 223 -7.65 4.64 -42.90
CA LEU A 223 -7.48 4.43 -41.46
C LEU A 223 -8.08 3.07 -41.12
N ALA A 224 -7.44 2.29 -40.25
CA ALA A 224 -8.08 1.14 -39.65
C ALA A 224 -9.36 1.61 -38.93
N GLU A 225 -10.42 0.81 -38.96
CA GLU A 225 -11.47 0.96 -37.95
C GLU A 225 -10.81 0.63 -36.61
N GLU A 226 -10.41 1.66 -35.87
CA GLU A 226 -9.97 1.49 -34.49
C GLU A 226 -11.18 1.04 -33.68
N GLY A 227 -11.05 -0.11 -33.01
CA GLY A 227 -12.04 -0.55 -32.05
C GLY A 227 -12.26 0.55 -31.02
N ARG A 228 -13.52 0.77 -30.64
CA ARG A 228 -13.91 1.72 -29.60
C ARG A 228 -13.12 1.41 -28.32
N GLY A 229 -12.28 2.35 -27.90
CA GLY A 229 -11.37 2.19 -26.77
C GLY A 229 -12.06 2.28 -25.40
N VAL A 230 -11.30 1.98 -24.35
CA VAL A 230 -11.71 2.17 -22.96
C VAL A 230 -11.30 3.57 -22.50
N CYS A 231 -12.24 4.33 -21.98
CA CYS A 231 -11.95 5.62 -21.34
C CYS A 231 -11.84 5.43 -19.83
N VAL A 232 -10.65 5.68 -19.27
CA VAL A 232 -10.41 5.67 -17.83
C VAL A 232 -10.48 7.11 -17.32
N LEU A 233 -11.56 7.43 -16.62
CA LEU A 233 -11.72 8.69 -15.92
C LEU A 233 -11.17 8.56 -14.51
N PHE A 234 -10.21 9.41 -14.15
CA PHE A 234 -9.52 9.35 -12.88
C PHE A 234 -9.75 10.62 -12.07
N ASP A 235 -10.40 10.48 -10.91
CA ASP A 235 -10.54 11.54 -9.91
C ASP A 235 -9.44 11.40 -8.86
N ASN A 236 -8.36 12.17 -9.00
CA ASN A 236 -7.20 12.14 -8.10
C ASN A 236 -7.45 12.90 -6.78
N LEU A 237 -8.66 12.80 -6.24
CA LEU A 237 -9.07 13.45 -4.99
C LEU A 237 -9.46 12.40 -3.96
N ALA A 238 -8.83 12.47 -2.80
CA ALA A 238 -9.13 11.61 -1.66
C ALA A 238 -8.98 12.40 -0.34
N ASP A 239 -9.83 12.09 0.63
CA ASP A 239 -9.85 12.77 1.93
C ASP A 239 -8.64 12.48 2.82
N ASN A 240 -7.97 11.35 2.60
CA ASN A 240 -6.86 10.92 3.41
C ASN A 240 -5.76 10.23 2.57
N PRO A 241 -4.50 10.22 3.05
CA PRO A 241 -3.37 9.66 2.29
C PRO A 241 -3.48 8.15 2.01
N VAL A 242 -4.20 7.39 2.84
CA VAL A 242 -4.38 5.94 2.67
C VAL A 242 -5.29 5.69 1.46
N SER A 243 -6.43 6.38 1.41
CA SER A 243 -7.37 6.32 0.30
C SER A 243 -6.74 6.84 -0.98
N LEU A 244 -5.85 7.83 -0.92
CA LEU A 244 -5.09 8.31 -2.08
C LEU A 244 -4.15 7.23 -2.64
N ASP A 245 -3.41 6.53 -1.78
CA ASP A 245 -2.52 5.42 -2.19
C ASP A 245 -3.33 4.25 -2.78
N GLU A 246 -4.46 3.90 -2.16
CA GLU A 246 -5.41 2.90 -2.66
C GLU A 246 -5.96 3.28 -4.06
N LEU A 247 -6.35 4.54 -4.22
CA LEU A 247 -6.87 5.09 -5.46
C LEU A 247 -5.80 5.08 -6.57
N ASN A 248 -4.59 5.54 -6.29
CA ASN A 248 -3.46 5.55 -7.24
C ASN A 248 -3.06 4.13 -7.64
N HIS A 249 -2.98 3.21 -6.68
CA HIS A 249 -2.74 1.79 -6.96
C HIS A 249 -3.81 1.21 -7.88
N THR A 250 -5.07 1.50 -7.59
CA THR A 250 -6.22 0.99 -8.36
C THR A 250 -6.21 1.51 -9.79
N PHE A 251 -6.04 2.83 -9.95
CA PHE A 251 -5.93 3.48 -11.25
C PHE A 251 -4.78 2.91 -12.10
N LEU A 252 -3.57 2.86 -11.52
CA LEU A 252 -2.42 2.35 -12.26
C LEU A 252 -2.59 0.87 -12.61
N SER A 253 -3.21 0.07 -11.73
CA SER A 253 -3.43 -1.36 -11.99
C SER A 253 -4.41 -1.59 -13.13
N LEU A 254 -5.45 -0.76 -13.21
CA LEU A 254 -6.41 -0.76 -14.30
C LEU A 254 -5.73 -0.40 -15.61
N VAL A 255 -5.04 0.74 -15.68
CA VAL A 255 -4.38 1.19 -16.92
C VAL A 255 -3.34 0.18 -17.39
N LEU A 256 -2.51 -0.33 -16.47
CA LEU A 256 -1.52 -1.35 -16.77
C LEU A 256 -2.18 -2.60 -17.38
N SER A 257 -3.28 -3.09 -16.79
CA SER A 257 -4.00 -4.26 -17.31
C SER A 257 -4.62 -4.03 -18.70
N LEU A 258 -5.11 -2.82 -18.98
CA LEU A 258 -5.66 -2.46 -20.29
C LEU A 258 -4.55 -2.37 -21.33
N VAL A 259 -3.43 -1.75 -20.95
CA VAL A 259 -2.22 -1.65 -21.77
C VAL A 259 -1.64 -3.03 -22.08
N GLU A 260 -1.55 -3.94 -21.11
CA GLU A 260 -1.06 -5.31 -21.34
C GLU A 260 -1.94 -6.10 -22.31
N ARG A 261 -3.25 -5.84 -22.29
CA ARG A 261 -4.24 -6.45 -23.19
C ARG A 261 -4.29 -5.81 -24.58
N GLU A 262 -3.47 -4.80 -24.84
CA GLU A 262 -3.40 -4.06 -26.10
C GLU A 262 -4.71 -3.33 -26.43
N GLU A 263 -5.46 -2.93 -25.40
CA GLU A 263 -6.69 -2.15 -25.55
C GLU A 263 -6.36 -0.66 -25.76
N ASN A 264 -6.98 -0.04 -26.75
CA ASN A 264 -6.91 1.41 -26.94
C ASN A 264 -7.49 2.10 -25.69
N THR A 265 -6.67 2.87 -24.98
CA THR A 265 -7.02 3.43 -23.67
C THR A 265 -6.84 4.94 -23.67
N GLU A 266 -7.91 5.68 -23.44
CA GLU A 266 -7.89 7.13 -23.19
C GLU A 266 -7.89 7.36 -21.67
N ILE A 267 -7.05 8.28 -21.19
CA ILE A 267 -7.06 8.69 -19.77
C ILE A 267 -7.65 10.08 -19.68
N ARG A 268 -8.64 10.28 -18.79
CA ARG A 268 -9.21 11.60 -18.50
C ARG A 268 -9.03 11.93 -17.02
N LEU A 269 -8.29 12.98 -16.72
CA LEU A 269 -8.11 13.49 -15.37
C LEU A 269 -9.23 14.46 -15.00
N ILE A 270 -9.85 14.22 -13.86
CA ILE A 270 -10.88 15.10 -13.31
C ILE A 270 -10.20 16.13 -12.39
N GLY A 271 -10.01 17.35 -12.89
CA GLY A 271 -9.48 18.49 -12.14
C GLY A 271 -10.59 19.40 -11.63
N ASP A 272 -10.27 20.40 -10.80
CA ASP A 272 -11.24 21.40 -10.33
C ASP A 272 -11.69 22.37 -11.45
N ASP A 273 -10.79 22.64 -12.40
CA ASP A 273 -11.02 23.54 -13.53
C ASP A 273 -11.61 22.84 -14.77
N GLY A 274 -11.88 21.53 -14.69
CA GLY A 274 -12.45 20.74 -15.79
C GLY A 274 -11.81 19.37 -15.96
N VAL A 275 -12.10 18.73 -17.08
CA VAL A 275 -11.55 17.42 -17.46
C VAL A 275 -10.41 17.60 -18.45
N ILE A 276 -9.26 16.99 -18.14
CA ILE A 276 -8.07 17.00 -19.00
C ILE A 276 -7.93 15.62 -19.62
N SER A 277 -7.90 15.54 -20.95
CA SER A 277 -7.83 14.27 -21.68
C SER A 277 -6.44 13.99 -22.23
N TYR A 278 -6.06 12.72 -22.18
CA TYR A 278 -4.85 12.15 -22.73
C TYR A 278 -5.25 11.00 -23.65
N ASP A 279 -5.29 11.31 -24.94
CA ASP A 279 -5.40 10.33 -26.01
C ASP A 279 -4.02 10.13 -26.62
N LEU A 280 -3.39 9.01 -26.25
CA LEU A 280 -1.98 8.72 -26.47
C LEU A 280 -1.80 7.27 -26.93
N ASP A 281 -0.66 6.99 -27.56
CA ASP A 281 -0.23 5.63 -27.85
C ASP A 281 0.03 4.84 -26.56
N ARG A 282 -0.01 3.51 -26.68
CA ARG A 282 0.17 2.54 -25.59
C ARG A 282 1.32 2.88 -24.63
N PHE A 283 2.47 3.27 -25.18
CA PHE A 283 3.64 3.64 -24.38
C PHE A 283 3.38 4.92 -23.57
N ASN A 284 2.96 6.01 -24.22
CA ASN A 284 2.73 7.27 -23.52
C ASN A 284 1.51 7.19 -22.58
N THR A 285 0.51 6.34 -22.84
CA THR A 285 -0.61 6.08 -21.92
C THR A 285 -0.13 5.48 -20.59
N LEU A 286 0.69 4.43 -20.64
CA LEU A 286 1.24 3.81 -19.43
C LEU A 286 2.21 4.76 -18.71
N LEU A 287 2.99 5.54 -19.46
CA LEU A 287 3.89 6.55 -18.91
C LEU A 287 3.12 7.63 -18.15
N VAL A 288 2.10 8.25 -18.76
CA VAL A 288 1.26 9.27 -18.13
C VAL A 288 0.56 8.70 -16.90
N ALA A 289 -0.01 7.49 -16.99
CA ALA A 289 -0.63 6.85 -15.83
C ALA A 289 0.36 6.64 -14.68
N THR A 290 1.59 6.24 -14.98
CA THR A 290 2.64 6.06 -13.97
C THR A 290 3.05 7.39 -13.34
N GLN A 291 3.19 8.45 -14.15
CA GLN A 291 3.48 9.81 -13.67
C GLN A 291 2.37 10.35 -12.76
N ILE A 292 1.10 10.18 -13.15
CA ILE A 292 -0.07 10.57 -12.38
C ILE A 292 -0.11 9.81 -11.04
N ALA A 293 0.06 8.49 -11.08
CA ALA A 293 -0.03 7.64 -9.89
C ALA A 293 1.11 7.90 -8.88
N LEU A 294 2.27 8.36 -9.37
CA LEU A 294 3.43 8.75 -8.57
C LEU A 294 3.49 10.25 -8.26
N GLN A 295 2.46 11.03 -8.60
CA GLN A 295 2.52 12.48 -8.51
C GLN A 295 2.90 12.95 -7.09
N GLY A 296 3.98 13.73 -7.00
CA GLY A 296 4.53 14.22 -5.72
C GLY A 296 5.41 13.22 -4.96
N GLN A 297 5.56 11.97 -5.44
CA GLN A 297 6.32 10.89 -4.81
C GLN A 297 7.46 10.34 -5.68
N ILE A 298 7.69 10.91 -6.86
CA ILE A 298 8.67 10.42 -7.85
C ILE A 298 10.06 10.21 -7.22
N ARG A 299 10.54 11.16 -6.42
CA ARG A 299 11.87 11.07 -5.77
C ARG A 299 11.97 9.85 -4.84
N ASP A 300 11.03 9.72 -3.91
CA ASP A 300 11.01 8.63 -2.93
C ASP A 300 10.81 7.27 -3.62
N PHE A 301 10.02 7.26 -4.71
CA PHE A 301 9.88 6.10 -5.56
C PHE A 301 11.18 5.71 -6.27
N MET A 302 11.96 6.67 -6.78
CA MET A 302 13.25 6.37 -7.42
C MET A 302 14.25 5.75 -6.45
N GLU A 303 14.27 6.19 -5.18
CA GLU A 303 15.07 5.56 -4.13
C GLU A 303 14.65 4.10 -3.89
N TYR A 304 13.34 3.82 -3.91
CA TYR A 304 12.80 2.46 -3.84
C TYR A 304 13.17 1.64 -5.08
N TYR A 305 13.01 2.19 -6.28
CA TYR A 305 13.23 1.50 -7.55
C TYR A 305 14.71 1.10 -7.72
N ALA A 306 15.64 1.96 -7.30
CA ALA A 306 17.07 1.67 -7.33
C ALA A 306 17.48 0.46 -6.46
N LEU A 307 16.69 0.12 -5.42
CA LEU A 307 16.89 -1.10 -4.63
C LEU A 307 16.46 -2.38 -5.38
N LEU A 308 15.51 -2.27 -6.30
CA LEU A 308 14.98 -3.41 -7.06
C LEU A 308 15.80 -3.73 -8.30
N ASP A 309 16.20 -2.70 -9.06
CA ASP A 309 16.98 -2.85 -10.29
C ASP A 309 18.23 -1.95 -10.24
N PRO A 310 19.36 -2.43 -9.71
CA PRO A 310 20.55 -1.62 -9.43
C PRO A 310 21.37 -1.25 -10.69
N VAL A 311 20.87 -1.49 -11.89
CA VAL A 311 21.59 -1.18 -13.12
C VAL A 311 21.51 0.33 -13.40
N ALA A 312 22.60 1.06 -13.09
CA ALA A 312 22.70 2.52 -13.21
C ALA A 312 22.21 3.10 -14.55
N GLY A 313 22.41 2.40 -15.67
CA GLY A 313 21.93 2.84 -16.99
C GLY A 313 20.42 2.78 -17.18
N LYS A 314 19.71 1.93 -16.43
CA LYS A 314 18.24 1.90 -16.41
C LYS A 314 17.66 3.01 -15.53
N THR A 315 18.39 3.43 -14.49
CA THR A 315 17.99 4.53 -13.60
C THR A 315 17.96 5.86 -14.35
N GLU A 316 18.99 6.18 -15.15
CA GLU A 316 19.00 7.39 -15.99
C GLU A 316 17.89 7.37 -17.05
N PHE A 317 17.63 6.21 -17.67
CA PHE A 317 16.54 6.04 -18.63
C PHE A 317 15.16 6.28 -17.99
N THR A 318 14.93 5.73 -16.80
CA THR A 318 13.66 5.88 -16.08
C THR A 318 13.44 7.31 -15.58
N GLU A 319 14.47 8.00 -15.08
CA GLU A 319 14.38 9.42 -14.74
C GLU A 319 14.05 10.30 -15.95
N ASN A 320 14.70 10.04 -17.09
CA ASN A 320 14.45 10.78 -18.33
C ASN A 320 13.01 10.56 -18.84
N ILE A 321 12.52 9.33 -18.75
CA ILE A 321 11.14 8.99 -19.13
C ILE A 321 10.12 9.65 -18.20
N LEU A 322 10.32 9.56 -16.88
CA LEU A 322 9.40 10.15 -15.91
C LEU A 322 9.41 11.69 -15.91
N SER A 323 10.46 12.32 -16.42
CA SER A 323 10.55 13.77 -16.59
C SER A 323 10.01 14.28 -17.94
N LYS A 324 9.59 13.38 -18.84
CA LYS A 324 8.99 13.76 -20.11
C LYS A 324 7.65 14.46 -19.88
N ASP A 325 7.56 15.73 -20.28
CA ASP A 325 6.30 16.47 -20.31
C ASP A 325 5.42 15.93 -21.44
N ILE A 326 4.24 15.43 -21.08
CA ILE A 326 3.24 14.93 -22.02
C ILE A 326 2.06 15.88 -21.98
N ASN A 327 1.89 16.61 -23.09
CA ASN A 327 0.83 17.59 -23.21
C ASN A 327 -0.53 16.90 -23.34
N PRO A 328 -1.58 17.45 -22.69
CA PRO A 328 -2.92 16.95 -22.86
C PRO A 328 -3.41 17.18 -24.29
N THR A 329 -4.25 16.27 -24.77
CA THR A 329 -4.85 16.32 -26.10
C THR A 329 -6.26 16.90 -26.00
N SER A 330 -6.65 17.80 -26.90
CA SER A 330 -8.06 18.22 -27.01
C SER A 330 -8.89 17.04 -27.51
N SER A 331 -9.69 16.43 -26.64
CA SER A 331 -10.43 15.19 -26.91
C SER A 331 -11.45 15.33 -28.04
N GLY A 332 -11.52 14.31 -28.90
CA GLY A 332 -12.59 14.11 -29.87
C GLY A 332 -12.99 12.64 -30.08
N VAL A 333 -12.51 11.71 -29.24
CA VAL A 333 -12.80 10.28 -29.40
C VAL A 333 -14.01 9.90 -28.55
N GLU A 334 -15.05 9.39 -29.20
CA GLU A 334 -16.18 8.74 -28.54
C GLU A 334 -15.72 7.34 -28.07
N SER A 335 -15.64 7.14 -26.76
CA SER A 335 -15.44 5.82 -26.15
C SER A 335 -16.77 5.11 -25.97
N ASP A 336 -16.76 3.77 -26.05
CA ASP A 336 -17.95 2.96 -25.77
C ASP A 336 -18.04 2.52 -24.30
N ASN A 337 -16.87 2.40 -23.65
CA ASN A 337 -16.73 1.85 -22.30
C ASN A 337 -16.01 2.84 -21.40
N ASN A 338 -16.77 3.49 -20.51
CA ASN A 338 -16.22 4.44 -19.55
C ASN A 338 -16.05 3.77 -18.19
N ILE A 339 -14.85 3.85 -17.63
CA ILE A 339 -14.54 3.39 -16.27
C ILE A 339 -14.11 4.60 -15.46
N ILE A 340 -14.86 4.92 -14.40
CA ILE A 340 -14.49 5.97 -13.46
C ILE A 340 -13.79 5.32 -12.27
N VAL A 341 -12.56 5.75 -12.01
CA VAL A 341 -11.80 5.42 -10.80
C VAL A 341 -11.83 6.64 -9.88
N THR A 342 -12.48 6.48 -8.72
CA THR A 342 -12.74 7.57 -7.76
C THR A 342 -12.71 7.06 -6.33
N SER A 343 -12.57 7.96 -5.37
CA SER A 343 -12.89 7.67 -3.97
C SER A 343 -14.35 8.05 -3.65
N LEU A 344 -15.05 7.24 -2.85
CA LEU A 344 -16.39 7.57 -2.35
C LEU A 344 -16.38 8.73 -1.34
N THR A 345 -15.22 9.00 -0.74
CA THR A 345 -15.07 10.05 0.27
C THR A 345 -14.82 11.43 -0.35
N GLY A 346 -14.53 11.51 -1.65
CA GLY A 346 -14.28 12.77 -2.36
C GLY A 346 -15.52 13.64 -2.57
N ASN A 347 -15.64 14.27 -3.76
CA ASN A 347 -16.74 15.18 -4.08
C ASN A 347 -17.82 14.47 -4.94
N PRO A 348 -18.83 13.80 -4.33
CA PRO A 348 -19.82 13.02 -5.07
C PRO A 348 -20.68 13.88 -6.01
N SER A 349 -20.89 15.16 -5.67
CA SER A 349 -21.64 16.08 -6.54
C SER A 349 -20.90 16.44 -7.82
N LYS A 350 -19.58 16.51 -7.79
CA LYS A 350 -18.74 16.73 -8.98
C LYS A 350 -18.80 15.51 -9.89
N LEU A 351 -18.73 14.32 -9.31
CA LEU A 351 -18.80 13.05 -10.03
C LEU A 351 -20.15 12.83 -10.70
N LEU A 352 -21.26 13.16 -10.01
CA LEU A 352 -22.60 13.03 -10.58
C LEU A 352 -22.79 13.91 -11.83
N ARG A 353 -22.30 15.16 -11.79
CA ARG A 353 -22.32 16.06 -12.95
C ARG A 353 -21.53 15.51 -14.12
N ILE A 354 -20.36 14.93 -13.86
CA ILE A 354 -19.52 14.33 -14.90
C ILE A 354 -20.19 13.10 -15.52
N ILE A 355 -20.84 12.26 -14.73
CA ILE A 355 -21.62 11.12 -15.24
C ILE A 355 -22.79 11.62 -16.11
N GLU A 356 -23.50 12.65 -15.67
CA GLU A 356 -24.60 13.27 -16.42
C GLU A 356 -24.10 13.83 -17.77
N ASP A 357 -22.93 14.47 -17.79
CA ASP A 357 -22.32 15.04 -19.00
C ASP A 357 -21.81 13.96 -19.98
N LEU A 358 -21.34 12.81 -19.48
CA LEU A 358 -20.83 11.71 -20.32
C LEU A 358 -21.93 10.96 -21.08
N ASN A 359 -23.16 10.96 -20.58
CA ASN A 359 -24.36 10.41 -21.24
C ASN A 359 -24.18 9.00 -21.88
N GLN A 360 -23.34 8.15 -21.27
CA GLN A 360 -22.89 6.84 -21.78
C GLN A 360 -22.83 5.80 -20.63
N PRO A 361 -22.87 4.49 -20.93
CA PRO A 361 -22.75 3.45 -19.91
C PRO A 361 -21.40 3.54 -19.19
N THR A 362 -21.45 3.74 -17.87
CA THR A 362 -20.26 4.04 -17.07
C THR A 362 -20.16 3.07 -15.90
N SER A 363 -19.00 2.42 -15.75
CA SER A 363 -18.68 1.55 -14.62
C SER A 363 -17.93 2.35 -13.56
N LEU A 364 -18.38 2.28 -12.31
CA LEU A 364 -17.73 2.94 -11.18
C LEU A 364 -16.83 1.94 -10.46
N LEU A 365 -15.55 2.29 -10.30
CA LEU A 365 -14.57 1.49 -9.60
C LEU A 365 -14.09 2.29 -8.39
N VAL A 366 -14.41 1.76 -7.20
CA VAL A 366 -14.07 2.34 -5.91
C VAL A 366 -13.15 1.36 -5.18
N PRO A 367 -11.97 1.80 -4.69
CA PRO A 367 -11.04 0.97 -3.93
C PRO A 367 -11.61 0.38 -2.64
#